data_AF-A0A5D2X5L1-F1
#
_entry.id   AF-A0A5D2X5L1-F1
#
_cell.length_a   1.000
_cell.length_b   1.000
_cell.length_c   1.000
_cell.angle_alpha   90.00
_cell.angle_beta   90.00
_cell.angle_gamma   90.00
#
_symmetry.space_group_name_H-M   'P 1'
#
loop_
_entity.id
_entity.type
_entity.pdbx_description
1 polymer ?
#
loop_
_entity_poly.entity_id
_entity_poly.type
_entity_poly.pdbx_seq_one_letter_code
_entity_poly.pdbx_strand_id
1 'polypeptide(L)'
;MEDAMVLLQTGKRLASAAFRRESICRSDDSFSLPTTITTSDISSAATTPPSTPPRNPTSLSEFQNISHLLSHIKFLLRRRTAAIAALDAGLYSEAIRHFSKIVDGRRLAPQGFLAECYMHRASAYKASGRIAESISDCNKTLALDPTCIQALDTRASLLETIRCLPDCLHDLEHLKLLYNSILRDRKLPGPVWKRHNVRYREIPGKLCALTTKIQQLKQRVASGETANVDYYALIGLRRGCSRSELERAHLLLCLRHKPDKATNFIDSCEFADERDVDSVKDRAKMSALLLYRLLQKGYSSVMSTIMDEEAAEKRRKKATVQVPQTQNSSSNLDPESTLAYSVNSSNASDCDGRVNPSENETTTSSTNAFQGVFCRDLAAVGNLLSQVGFNHPLPMKYEALSC
;
A
#
# COMPACT_ATOMS: atom_id res chain seq x y z
N MET A 1 -8.23 21.84 18.91
CA MET A 1 -7.84 20.51 18.36
C MET A 1 -8.34 20.35 16.94
N GLU A 2 -9.59 20.69 16.65
CA GLU A 2 -10.16 20.68 15.30
C GLU A 2 -9.38 21.57 14.32
N ASP A 3 -9.03 22.80 14.71
CA ASP A 3 -8.19 23.70 13.88
C ASP A 3 -6.82 23.11 13.57
N ALA A 4 -6.21 22.41 14.53
CA ALA A 4 -4.92 21.74 14.33
C ALA A 4 -5.04 20.58 13.31
N MET A 5 -6.16 19.85 13.30
CA MET A 5 -6.41 18.83 12.27
C MET A 5 -6.61 19.45 10.88
N VAL A 6 -7.30 20.60 10.80
CA VAL A 6 -7.50 21.33 9.55
C VAL A 6 -6.17 21.87 9.01
N LEU A 7 -5.32 22.44 9.86
CA LEU A 7 -3.96 22.88 9.52
C LEU A 7 -3.07 21.72 9.08
N LEU A 8 -3.12 20.58 9.77
CA LEU A 8 -2.40 19.38 9.36
C LEU A 8 -2.87 18.89 7.99
N GLN A 9 -4.18 18.87 7.73
CA GLN A 9 -4.73 18.41 6.47
C GLN A 9 -4.41 19.37 5.31
N THR A 10 -4.39 20.68 5.55
CA THR A 10 -3.94 21.67 4.55
C THR A 10 -2.44 21.57 4.29
N GLY A 11 -1.62 21.42 5.32
CA GLY A 11 -0.18 21.12 5.18
C GLY A 11 0.07 19.87 4.34
N LYS A 12 -0.68 18.78 4.61
CA LYS A 12 -0.66 17.55 3.80
C LYS A 12 -1.00 17.79 2.33
N ARG A 13 -2.01 18.61 2.05
CA ARG A 13 -2.40 18.98 0.66
C ARG A 13 -1.32 19.81 -0.03
N LEU A 14 -0.73 20.78 0.66
CA LEU A 14 0.33 21.64 0.12
C LEU A 14 1.60 20.83 -0.17
N ALA A 15 2.02 19.97 0.76
CA ALA A 15 3.13 19.04 0.54
C ALA A 15 2.86 18.14 -0.67
N SER A 16 1.66 17.58 -0.78
CA SER A 16 1.25 16.79 -1.96
C SER A 16 1.31 17.59 -3.26
N ALA A 17 0.91 18.86 -3.24
CA ALA A 17 0.97 19.74 -4.41
C ALA A 17 2.41 20.09 -4.79
N ALA A 18 3.30 20.32 -3.82
CA ALA A 18 4.72 20.54 -4.05
C ALA A 18 5.38 19.31 -4.69
N PHE A 19 5.14 18.10 -4.14
CA PHE A 19 5.62 16.85 -4.74
C PHE A 19 5.15 16.66 -6.19
N ARG A 20 3.92 17.08 -6.52
CA ARG A 20 3.41 17.03 -7.90
C ARG A 20 4.17 17.99 -8.82
N ARG A 21 4.49 19.21 -8.36
CA ARG A 21 5.26 20.18 -9.14
C ARG A 21 6.68 19.67 -9.41
N GLU A 22 7.37 19.18 -8.37
CA GLU A 22 8.72 18.63 -8.52
C GLU A 22 8.76 17.40 -9.44
N SER A 23 7.76 16.52 -9.35
CA SER A 23 7.64 15.36 -10.23
C SER A 23 7.39 15.73 -11.70
N ILE A 24 6.88 16.92 -12.01
CA ILE A 24 6.59 17.39 -13.37
C ILE A 24 7.75 18.26 -13.91
N CYS A 25 8.43 19.02 -13.05
CA CYS A 25 9.48 19.96 -13.43
C CYS A 25 10.85 19.30 -13.70
N ARG A 26 11.07 18.05 -13.27
CA ARG A 26 12.30 17.33 -13.64
C ARG A 26 12.13 16.70 -15.01
N SER A 27 12.86 17.24 -16.00
CA SER A 27 12.98 16.66 -17.34
C SER A 27 13.48 15.22 -17.27
N ASP A 28 13.06 14.40 -18.23
CA ASP A 28 13.69 13.10 -18.46
C ASP A 28 15.18 13.32 -18.78
N ASP A 29 16.07 12.59 -18.12
CA ASP A 29 17.51 12.72 -18.36
C ASP A 29 17.78 12.35 -19.83
N SER A 30 18.29 13.30 -20.62
CA SER A 30 18.68 13.07 -22.01
C SER A 30 20.04 12.38 -22.07
N PHE A 31 20.06 11.10 -22.39
CA PHE A 31 21.32 10.38 -22.63
C PHE A 31 21.88 10.75 -24.01
N SER A 32 22.92 11.57 -24.02
CA SER A 32 23.72 11.87 -25.21
C SER A 32 25.06 11.17 -25.11
N LEU A 33 25.46 10.50 -26.19
CA LEU A 33 26.82 9.96 -26.32
C LEU A 33 27.80 11.13 -26.43
N PRO A 34 28.98 11.10 -25.78
CA PRO A 34 30.10 11.90 -26.25
C PRO A 34 30.43 11.45 -27.68
N THR A 35 30.48 12.40 -28.60
CA THR A 35 30.61 12.21 -30.06
C THR A 35 32.02 11.75 -30.48
N THR A 36 32.73 11.00 -29.62
CA THR A 36 34.12 10.60 -29.83
C THR A 36 34.23 9.09 -29.93
N ILE A 37 33.74 8.55 -31.05
CA ILE A 37 34.57 7.61 -31.80
C ILE A 37 35.02 8.40 -33.03
N THR A 38 35.95 9.34 -32.82
CA THR A 38 36.77 9.84 -33.91
C THR A 38 37.63 8.69 -34.36
N THR A 39 37.32 8.16 -35.53
CA THR A 39 38.22 7.31 -36.33
C THR A 39 39.43 8.17 -36.74
N SER A 40 40.34 8.45 -35.82
CA SER A 40 41.57 9.23 -36.13
C SER A 40 42.87 8.45 -35.91
N ASP A 41 42.84 7.20 -35.46
CA ASP A 41 44.07 6.45 -35.18
C ASP A 41 44.31 5.25 -36.12
N ILE A 42 43.67 5.22 -37.29
CA ILE A 42 44.05 4.27 -38.35
C ILE A 42 44.19 5.02 -39.67
N SER A 43 45.30 5.74 -39.84
CA SER A 43 45.70 6.33 -41.12
C SER A 43 47.22 6.53 -41.18
N SER A 44 47.97 5.43 -41.11
CA SER A 44 49.35 5.41 -41.63
C SER A 44 49.62 4.11 -42.38
N ALA A 45 48.86 3.88 -43.46
CA ALA A 45 49.33 3.15 -44.63
C ALA A 45 48.27 3.16 -45.75
N ALA A 46 48.75 3.50 -46.95
CA ALA A 46 48.22 3.12 -48.27
C ALA A 46 46.92 3.80 -48.79
N THR A 47 47.15 4.80 -49.64
CA THR A 47 46.49 5.08 -50.94
C THR A 47 45.43 4.08 -51.45
N THR A 48 44.16 4.52 -51.58
CA THR A 48 43.22 4.37 -52.73
C THR A 48 41.77 4.80 -52.34
N PRO A 49 40.89 5.27 -53.27
CA PRO A 49 39.61 5.93 -52.97
C PRO A 49 38.37 4.98 -53.14
N PRO A 50 37.13 5.42 -52.78
CA PRO A 50 36.33 4.84 -51.70
C PRO A 50 35.34 3.74 -52.15
N SER A 51 35.21 2.69 -51.33
CA SER A 51 33.99 1.88 -51.25
C SER A 51 33.43 1.99 -49.84
N THR A 52 32.15 2.34 -49.76
CA THR A 52 31.37 2.54 -48.53
C THR A 52 31.39 1.30 -47.63
N PRO A 53 31.62 1.42 -46.30
CA PRO A 53 31.27 0.34 -45.39
C PRO A 53 29.76 0.40 -45.09
N PRO A 54 29.09 -0.73 -44.82
CA PRO A 54 27.69 -0.71 -44.41
C PRO A 54 27.63 -0.11 -43.00
N ARG A 55 26.93 1.01 -42.87
CA ARG A 55 26.60 1.65 -41.59
C ARG A 55 25.59 0.75 -40.88
N ASN A 56 26.04 -0.07 -39.93
CA ASN A 56 25.18 -1.00 -39.17
C ASN A 56 24.02 -0.24 -38.48
N PRO A 57 22.76 -0.34 -38.96
CA PRO A 57 21.60 0.34 -38.38
C PRO A 57 21.22 -0.21 -36.99
N THR A 58 21.72 -1.41 -36.68
CA THR A 58 21.42 -2.18 -35.47
C THR A 58 21.92 -1.49 -34.20
N SER A 59 23.10 -0.85 -34.24
CA SER A 59 23.70 -0.21 -33.05
C SER A 59 22.93 1.01 -32.55
N LEU A 60 22.35 1.80 -33.46
CA LEU A 60 21.52 2.96 -33.12
C LEU A 60 20.15 2.53 -32.57
N SER A 61 19.58 1.46 -33.11
CA SER A 61 18.33 0.86 -32.62
C SER A 61 18.49 0.24 -31.22
N GLU A 62 19.57 -0.52 -31.01
CA GLU A 62 19.93 -1.06 -29.69
C GLU A 62 20.15 0.05 -28.66
N PHE A 63 20.84 1.13 -29.02
CA PHE A 63 21.03 2.27 -28.14
C PHE A 63 19.71 2.98 -27.78
N GLN A 64 18.81 3.17 -28.75
CA GLN A 64 17.48 3.73 -28.48
C GLN A 64 16.68 2.84 -27.53
N ASN A 65 16.73 1.52 -27.73
CA ASN A 65 16.07 0.56 -26.84
C ASN A 65 16.65 0.60 -25.41
N ILE A 66 17.97 0.65 -25.26
CA ILE A 66 18.64 0.77 -23.96
C ILE A 66 18.29 2.09 -23.28
N SER A 67 18.29 3.21 -24.01
CA SER A 67 17.90 4.52 -23.48
C SER A 67 16.44 4.53 -23.03
N HIS A 68 15.53 3.95 -23.82
CA HIS A 68 14.13 3.78 -23.45
C HIS A 68 13.95 2.90 -22.20
N LEU A 69 14.64 1.76 -22.13
CA LEU A 69 14.62 0.88 -20.96
C LEU A 69 15.14 1.60 -19.71
N LEU A 70 16.26 2.31 -19.82
CA LEU A 70 16.86 3.05 -18.72
C LEU A 70 15.96 4.20 -18.24
N SER A 71 15.33 4.93 -19.16
CA SER A 71 14.33 5.96 -18.84
C SER A 71 13.14 5.36 -18.09
N HIS A 72 12.70 4.15 -18.48
CA HIS A 72 11.59 3.45 -17.86
C HIS A 72 11.94 2.94 -16.46
N ILE A 73 13.11 2.32 -16.29
CA ILE A 73 13.62 1.89 -14.97
C ILE A 73 13.72 3.09 -14.03
N LYS A 74 14.31 4.21 -14.50
CA LYS A 74 14.38 5.45 -13.72
C LYS A 74 12.99 5.96 -13.34
N PHE A 75 12.04 5.96 -14.26
CA PHE A 75 10.66 6.35 -13.99
C PHE A 75 10.01 5.49 -12.90
N LEU A 76 10.14 4.16 -13.00
CA LEU A 76 9.61 3.22 -12.02
C LEU A 76 10.23 3.44 -10.64
N LEU A 77 11.55 3.58 -10.57
CA LEU A 77 12.28 3.83 -9.32
C LEU A 77 11.88 5.16 -8.70
N ARG A 78 11.93 6.27 -9.46
CA ARG A 78 11.54 7.61 -8.99
C ARG A 78 10.10 7.60 -8.45
N ARG A 79 9.17 7.00 -9.19
CA ARG A 79 7.76 6.93 -8.79
C ARG A 79 7.54 6.05 -7.57
N ARG A 80 8.25 4.92 -7.46
CA ARG A 80 8.19 4.05 -6.28
C ARG A 80 8.71 4.77 -5.04
N THR A 81 9.84 5.46 -5.15
CA THR A 81 10.40 6.26 -4.04
C THR A 81 9.42 7.34 -3.58
N ALA A 82 8.81 8.07 -4.52
CA ALA A 82 7.77 9.05 -4.18
C ALA A 82 6.55 8.41 -3.51
N ALA A 83 6.14 7.21 -3.97
CA ALA A 83 5.03 6.47 -3.38
C ALA A 83 5.32 6.03 -1.93
N ILE A 84 6.52 5.53 -1.67
CA ILE A 84 6.97 5.13 -0.32
C ILE A 84 7.09 6.34 0.58
N ALA A 85 7.70 7.44 0.12
CA ALA A 85 7.78 8.68 0.88
C ALA A 85 6.38 9.23 1.25
N ALA A 86 5.41 9.15 0.33
CA ALA A 86 4.03 9.51 0.62
C ALA A 86 3.36 8.57 1.63
N LEU A 87 3.68 7.27 1.59
CA LEU A 87 3.19 6.29 2.56
C LEU A 87 3.74 6.59 3.96
N ASP A 88 5.04 6.83 4.07
CA ASP A 88 5.73 7.15 5.33
C ASP A 88 5.25 8.50 5.90
N ALA A 89 4.93 9.47 5.04
CA ALA A 89 4.34 10.75 5.42
C ALA A 89 2.84 10.66 5.81
N GLY A 90 2.22 9.47 5.74
CA GLY A 90 0.81 9.28 6.04
C GLY A 90 -0.13 9.96 5.04
N LEU A 91 0.32 10.16 3.80
CA LEU A 91 -0.43 10.67 2.64
C LEU A 91 -0.96 9.50 1.80
N TYR A 92 -1.82 8.67 2.40
CA TYR A 92 -2.23 7.39 1.83
C TYR A 92 -2.89 7.52 0.44
N SER A 93 -3.68 8.56 0.20
CA SER A 93 -4.30 8.81 -1.12
C SER A 93 -3.27 9.06 -2.23
N GLU A 94 -2.21 9.82 -1.94
CA GLU A 94 -1.14 10.06 -2.91
C GLU A 94 -0.28 8.80 -3.11
N ALA A 95 0.04 8.07 -2.03
CA ALA A 95 0.73 6.79 -2.13
C ALA A 95 -0.02 5.82 -3.05
N ILE A 96 -1.34 5.65 -2.83
CA ILE A 96 -2.22 4.83 -3.67
C ILE A 96 -2.19 5.30 -5.13
N ARG A 97 -2.22 6.61 -5.38
CA ARG A 97 -2.17 7.17 -6.73
C ARG A 97 -0.84 6.86 -7.41
N HIS A 98 0.28 7.05 -6.73
CA HIS A 98 1.61 6.76 -7.29
C HIS A 98 1.77 5.26 -7.59
N PHE A 99 1.39 4.38 -6.68
CA PHE A 99 1.43 2.93 -6.92
C PHE A 99 0.48 2.49 -8.03
N SER A 100 -0.75 3.03 -8.08
CA SER A 100 -1.69 2.74 -9.18
C SER A 100 -1.12 3.14 -10.54
N LYS A 101 -0.38 4.26 -10.64
CA LYS A 101 0.30 4.64 -11.88
C LYS A 101 1.44 3.71 -12.27
N ILE A 102 2.03 2.98 -11.33
CA ILE A 102 3.02 1.94 -11.62
C ILE A 102 2.31 0.69 -12.13
N VAL A 103 1.37 0.17 -11.35
CA VAL A 103 0.79 -1.17 -11.59
C VAL A 103 -0.32 -1.19 -12.64
N ASP A 104 -0.94 -0.05 -12.93
CA ASP A 104 -1.91 0.10 -14.03
C ASP A 104 -1.24 0.76 -15.27
N GLY A 105 0.09 0.90 -15.25
CA GLY A 105 0.88 1.43 -16.35
C GLY A 105 0.94 0.46 -17.53
N ARG A 106 1.04 0.99 -18.76
CA ARG A 106 1.16 0.15 -19.98
C ARG A 106 2.53 -0.51 -20.16
N ARG A 107 3.52 -0.09 -19.37
CA ARG A 107 4.90 -0.54 -19.51
C ARG A 107 5.16 -1.67 -18.54
N LEU A 108 5.80 -2.73 -19.02
CA LEU A 108 6.13 -3.91 -18.23
C LEU A 108 7.00 -3.56 -17.03
N ALA A 109 6.83 -4.30 -15.94
CA ALA A 109 7.69 -4.21 -14.78
C ALA A 109 8.03 -5.63 -14.27
N PRO A 110 9.22 -5.83 -13.68
CA PRO A 110 9.62 -7.13 -13.17
C PRO A 110 8.67 -7.66 -12.10
N GLN A 111 8.40 -8.96 -12.12
CA GLN A 111 7.52 -9.65 -11.17
C GLN A 111 7.74 -9.27 -9.70
N GLY A 112 8.99 -9.33 -9.22
CA GLY A 112 9.31 -9.00 -7.83
C GLY A 112 9.05 -7.53 -7.49
N PHE A 113 9.30 -6.63 -8.44
CA PHE A 113 9.04 -5.20 -8.27
C PHE A 113 7.53 -4.89 -8.20
N LEU A 114 6.72 -5.56 -9.02
CA LEU A 114 5.26 -5.44 -8.98
C LEU A 114 4.68 -5.99 -7.68
N ALA A 115 5.17 -7.14 -7.20
CA ALA A 115 4.75 -7.71 -5.93
C ALA A 115 4.97 -6.72 -4.77
N GLU A 116 6.14 -6.07 -4.71
CA GLU A 116 6.42 -5.02 -3.72
C GLU A 116 5.48 -3.81 -3.86
N CYS A 117 5.23 -3.35 -5.09
CA CYS A 117 4.33 -2.23 -5.33
C CYS A 117 2.88 -2.53 -4.90
N TYR A 118 2.38 -3.75 -5.15
CA TYR A 118 1.08 -4.18 -4.64
C TYR A 118 1.08 -4.27 -3.12
N MET A 119 2.12 -4.79 -2.49
CA MET A 119 2.23 -4.87 -1.03
C MET A 119 2.21 -3.48 -0.37
N HIS A 120 2.97 -2.52 -0.90
CA HIS A 120 2.94 -1.15 -0.37
C HIS A 120 1.61 -0.45 -0.64
N ARG A 121 0.97 -0.69 -1.79
CA ARG A 121 -0.37 -0.17 -2.07
C ARG A 121 -1.43 -0.78 -1.15
N ALA A 122 -1.34 -2.08 -0.84
CA ALA A 122 -2.17 -2.74 0.17
C ALA A 122 -1.97 -2.07 1.54
N SER A 123 -0.73 -1.81 1.94
CA SER A 123 -0.43 -1.11 3.20
C SER A 123 -1.08 0.28 3.26
N ALA A 124 -1.05 1.03 2.16
CA ALA A 124 -1.73 2.31 2.05
C ALA A 124 -3.26 2.17 2.11
N TYR A 125 -3.84 1.16 1.46
CA TYR A 125 -5.27 0.86 1.54
C TYR A 125 -5.71 0.49 2.95
N LYS A 126 -4.97 -0.41 3.63
CA LYS A 126 -5.17 -0.76 5.04
C LYS A 126 -5.18 0.48 5.93
N ALA A 127 -4.17 1.35 5.80
CA ALA A 127 -4.08 2.57 6.59
C ALA A 127 -5.19 3.58 6.28
N SER A 128 -5.76 3.55 5.07
CA SER A 128 -6.94 4.33 4.69
C SER A 128 -8.29 3.71 5.07
N GLY A 129 -8.30 2.52 5.70
CA GLY A 129 -9.53 1.79 6.06
C GLY A 129 -10.22 1.06 4.89
N ARG A 130 -9.56 0.96 3.73
CA ARG A 130 -10.08 0.32 2.52
C ARG A 130 -9.73 -1.17 2.51
N ILE A 131 -10.47 -1.94 3.31
CA ILE A 131 -10.15 -3.34 3.61
C ILE A 131 -10.22 -4.24 2.37
N ALA A 132 -11.31 -4.18 1.60
CA ALA A 132 -11.48 -5.01 0.40
C ALA A 132 -10.38 -4.80 -0.64
N GLU A 133 -10.01 -3.54 -0.90
CA GLU A 133 -8.91 -3.23 -1.83
C GLU A 133 -7.56 -3.68 -1.29
N SER A 134 -7.33 -3.55 0.01
CA SER A 134 -6.11 -4.05 0.64
C SER A 134 -5.99 -5.58 0.53
N ILE A 135 -7.07 -6.33 0.76
CA ILE A 135 -7.09 -7.79 0.58
C ILE A 135 -6.81 -8.14 -0.88
N SER A 136 -7.41 -7.42 -1.83
CA SER A 136 -7.19 -7.65 -3.26
C SER A 136 -5.74 -7.46 -3.67
N ASP A 137 -5.04 -6.46 -3.13
CA ASP A 137 -3.61 -6.24 -3.44
C ASP A 137 -2.71 -7.25 -2.71
N CYS A 138 -3.05 -7.69 -1.49
CA CYS A 138 -2.39 -8.82 -0.85
C CYS A 138 -2.53 -10.11 -1.69
N ASN A 139 -3.72 -10.37 -2.25
CA ASN A 139 -3.97 -11.51 -3.12
C ASN A 139 -3.08 -11.48 -4.36
N LYS A 140 -2.95 -10.32 -5.02
CA LYS A 140 -2.04 -10.14 -6.17
C LYS A 140 -0.58 -10.33 -5.77
N THR A 141 -0.19 -9.81 -4.61
CA THR A 141 1.16 -10.00 -4.07
C THR A 141 1.47 -11.47 -3.86
N LEU A 142 0.54 -12.24 -3.26
CA LEU A 142 0.71 -13.68 -3.01
C LEU A 142 0.58 -14.54 -4.26
N ALA A 143 -0.12 -14.05 -5.29
CA ALA A 143 -0.11 -14.69 -6.60
C ALA A 143 1.28 -14.57 -7.24
N LEU A 144 1.94 -13.41 -7.15
CA LEU A 144 3.28 -13.14 -7.69
C LEU A 144 4.42 -13.71 -6.82
N ASP A 145 4.30 -13.62 -5.49
CA ASP A 145 5.27 -14.09 -4.50
C ASP A 145 4.52 -14.80 -3.35
N PRO A 146 4.28 -16.13 -3.47
CA PRO A 146 3.61 -16.91 -2.43
C PRO A 146 4.36 -16.92 -1.09
N THR A 147 5.65 -16.59 -1.09
CA THR A 147 6.51 -16.58 0.10
C THR A 147 6.59 -15.21 0.78
N CYS A 148 5.75 -14.26 0.36
CA CYS A 148 5.72 -12.93 0.94
C CYS A 148 5.10 -12.95 2.35
N ILE A 149 5.96 -13.02 3.37
CA ILE A 149 5.60 -12.95 4.80
C ILE A 149 4.71 -11.74 5.10
N GLN A 150 5.08 -10.57 4.58
CA GLN A 150 4.34 -9.32 4.84
C GLN A 150 2.92 -9.38 4.30
N ALA A 151 2.70 -10.00 3.14
CA ALA A 151 1.38 -10.10 2.54
C ALA A 151 0.47 -11.05 3.33
N LEU A 152 0.99 -12.19 3.79
CA LEU A 152 0.25 -13.11 4.67
C LEU A 152 -0.12 -12.44 6.00
N ASP A 153 0.85 -11.78 6.66
CA ASP A 153 0.61 -11.10 7.93
C ASP A 153 -0.40 -9.95 7.78
N THR A 154 -0.28 -9.16 6.72
CA THR A 154 -1.20 -8.05 6.42
C THR A 154 -2.60 -8.57 6.12
N ARG A 155 -2.74 -9.61 5.30
CA ARG A 155 -4.03 -10.21 4.95
C ARG A 155 -4.68 -10.88 6.16
N ALA A 156 -3.93 -11.64 6.96
CA ALA A 156 -4.40 -12.22 8.22
C ALA A 156 -4.92 -11.14 9.18
N SER A 157 -4.17 -10.04 9.34
CA SER A 157 -4.58 -8.90 10.17
C SER A 157 -5.89 -8.26 9.66
N LEU A 158 -6.07 -8.09 8.35
CA LEU A 158 -7.33 -7.57 7.78
C LEU A 158 -8.49 -8.53 8.00
N LEU A 159 -8.29 -9.83 7.76
CA LEU A 159 -9.30 -10.87 7.96
C LEU A 159 -9.71 -10.97 9.43
N GLU A 160 -8.77 -10.79 10.35
CA GLU A 160 -9.04 -10.70 11.79
C GLU A 160 -9.90 -9.47 12.13
N THR A 161 -9.62 -8.29 11.54
CA THR A 161 -10.41 -7.08 11.78
C THR A 161 -11.87 -7.21 11.33
N ILE A 162 -12.12 -7.93 10.22
CA ILE A 162 -13.49 -8.23 9.76
C ILE A 162 -14.06 -9.50 10.40
N ARG A 163 -13.36 -10.12 11.36
CA ARG A 163 -13.74 -11.38 12.01
C ARG A 163 -13.98 -12.55 11.05
N CYS A 164 -13.33 -12.55 9.90
CA CYS A 164 -13.27 -13.71 9.01
C CYS A 164 -12.20 -14.69 9.52
N LEU A 165 -12.51 -15.35 10.64
CA LEU A 165 -11.56 -16.17 11.39
C LEU A 165 -11.02 -17.39 10.61
N PRO A 166 -11.83 -18.13 9.82
CA PRO A 166 -11.32 -19.28 9.06
C PRO A 166 -10.23 -18.90 8.06
N ASP A 167 -10.46 -17.84 7.29
CA ASP A 167 -9.50 -17.37 6.28
C ASP A 167 -8.25 -16.77 6.96
N CYS A 168 -8.42 -16.06 8.08
CA CYS A 168 -7.31 -15.57 8.89
C CYS A 168 -6.43 -16.72 9.39
N LEU A 169 -7.05 -17.79 9.91
CA LEU A 169 -6.36 -18.97 10.41
C LEU A 169 -5.56 -19.64 9.29
N HIS A 170 -6.11 -19.75 8.09
CA HIS A 170 -5.41 -20.30 6.93
C HIS A 170 -4.13 -19.52 6.61
N ASP A 171 -4.19 -18.19 6.61
CA ASP A 171 -3.01 -17.34 6.37
C ASP A 171 -1.95 -17.47 7.47
N LEU A 172 -2.37 -17.56 8.73
CA LEU A 172 -1.47 -17.76 9.86
C LEU A 172 -0.80 -19.14 9.83
N GLU A 173 -1.53 -20.18 9.44
CA GLU A 173 -0.98 -21.53 9.25
C GLU A 173 0.03 -21.57 8.11
N HIS A 174 -0.26 -20.90 6.99
CA HIS A 174 0.70 -20.76 5.89
C HIS A 174 1.96 -20.00 6.34
N LEU A 175 1.80 -18.92 7.10
CA LEU A 175 2.92 -18.17 7.68
C LEU A 175 3.76 -19.04 8.63
N LYS A 176 3.12 -19.91 9.42
CA LYS A 176 3.79 -20.86 10.32
C LYS A 176 4.63 -21.87 9.52
N LEU A 177 4.08 -22.41 8.43
CA LEU A 177 4.82 -23.30 7.53
C LEU A 177 6.04 -22.61 6.93
N LEU A 178 5.91 -21.34 6.52
CA LEU A 178 7.00 -20.56 5.97
C LEU A 178 8.12 -20.32 6.99
N TYR A 179 7.78 -19.93 8.23
CA TYR A 179 8.77 -19.78 9.30
C TYR A 179 9.47 -21.10 9.63
N ASN A 180 8.74 -22.22 9.67
CA ASN A 180 9.35 -23.54 9.85
C ASN A 180 10.31 -23.89 8.71
N SER A 181 9.94 -23.59 7.46
CA SER A 181 10.83 -23.79 6.31
C SER A 181 12.10 -22.95 6.42
N ILE A 182 11.98 -21.67 6.82
CA ILE A 182 13.13 -20.79 6.99
C ILE A 182 14.07 -21.30 8.09
N LEU A 183 13.53 -21.80 9.20
CA LEU A 183 14.35 -22.37 10.28
C LEU A 183 15.06 -23.64 9.84
N ARG A 184 14.39 -24.50 9.08
CA ARG A 184 14.98 -25.74 8.51
C ARG A 184 16.08 -25.42 7.51
N ASP A 185 15.80 -24.53 6.55
CA ASP A 185 16.67 -24.27 5.40
C ASP A 185 17.75 -23.22 5.70
N ARG A 186 17.61 -22.50 6.84
CA ARG A 186 18.47 -21.39 7.29
C ARG A 186 18.63 -20.27 6.25
N LYS A 187 17.63 -20.11 5.38
CA LYS A 187 17.60 -19.13 4.30
C LYS A 187 16.27 -18.39 4.28
N LEU A 188 16.32 -17.07 4.07
CA LEU A 188 15.13 -16.26 3.88
C LEU A 188 14.61 -16.41 2.43
N PRO A 189 13.29 -16.34 2.19
CA PRO A 189 12.74 -16.55 0.85
C PRO A 189 13.11 -15.43 -0.13
N GLY A 190 13.61 -15.77 -1.31
CA GLY A 190 13.99 -14.80 -2.35
C GLY A 190 15.50 -14.45 -2.36
N PRO A 191 15.91 -13.48 -3.19
CA PRO A 191 17.32 -13.15 -3.38
C PRO A 191 17.99 -12.63 -2.11
N VAL A 192 19.30 -12.87 -1.96
CA VAL A 192 20.07 -12.47 -0.77
C VAL A 192 20.07 -10.96 -0.53
N TRP A 193 19.99 -10.15 -1.60
CA TRP A 193 19.91 -8.69 -1.52
C TRP A 193 18.50 -8.17 -1.22
N LYS A 194 17.46 -9.01 -1.27
CA LYS A 194 16.08 -8.59 -0.98
C LYS A 194 16.00 -8.26 0.51
N ARG A 195 15.56 -7.04 0.84
CA ARG A 195 15.36 -6.65 2.24
C ARG A 195 14.07 -7.30 2.74
N HIS A 196 14.20 -8.23 3.68
CA HIS A 196 13.05 -8.78 4.39
C HIS A 196 12.69 -7.90 5.58
N ASN A 197 11.39 -7.71 5.82
CA ASN A 197 10.90 -7.03 7.01
C ASN A 197 11.11 -7.84 8.30
N VAL A 198 11.53 -9.11 8.19
CA VAL A 198 11.76 -10.01 9.31
C VAL A 198 13.22 -10.44 9.31
N ARG A 199 13.93 -10.19 10.42
CA ARG A 199 15.28 -10.70 10.62
C ARG A 199 15.23 -12.15 11.09
N TYR A 200 16.18 -12.97 10.64
CA TYR A 200 16.24 -14.39 11.00
C TYR A 200 16.19 -14.63 12.52
N ARG A 201 16.91 -13.82 13.30
CA ARG A 201 16.95 -13.90 14.78
C ARG A 201 15.58 -13.74 15.44
N GLU A 202 14.65 -13.04 14.79
CA GLU A 202 13.30 -12.77 15.34
C GLU A 202 12.32 -13.91 15.03
N ILE A 203 12.66 -14.83 14.13
CA ILE A 203 11.75 -15.87 13.63
C ILE A 203 11.29 -16.82 14.74
N PRO A 204 12.17 -17.37 15.62
CA PRO A 204 11.70 -18.25 16.70
C PRO A 204 10.69 -17.56 17.64
N GLY A 205 10.92 -16.29 17.98
CA GLY A 205 9.99 -15.51 18.81
C GLY A 205 8.66 -15.26 18.11
N LYS A 206 8.70 -14.86 16.83
CA LYS A 206 7.50 -14.68 15.99
C LYS A 206 6.72 -15.99 15.82
N LEU A 207 7.41 -17.13 15.66
CA LEU A 207 6.79 -18.45 15.53
C LEU A 207 6.09 -18.89 16.82
N CYS A 208 6.66 -18.58 17.98
CA CYS A 208 6.03 -18.83 19.28
C CYS A 208 4.72 -18.03 19.41
N ALA A 209 4.79 -16.71 19.21
CA ALA A 209 3.61 -15.83 19.25
C ALA A 209 2.55 -16.20 18.20
N LEU A 210 2.98 -16.63 17.02
CA LEU A 210 2.10 -17.13 15.97
C LEU A 210 1.39 -18.41 16.39
N THR A 211 2.09 -19.35 17.01
CA THR A 211 1.50 -20.62 17.46
C THR A 211 0.46 -20.41 18.56
N THR A 212 0.73 -19.51 19.51
CA THR A 212 -0.26 -19.15 20.55
C THR A 212 -1.49 -18.48 19.92
N LYS A 213 -1.28 -17.58 18.96
CA LYS A 213 -2.37 -16.91 18.24
C LYS A 213 -3.23 -17.89 17.44
N ILE A 214 -2.62 -18.83 16.73
CA ILE A 214 -3.34 -19.89 16.00
C ILE A 214 -4.20 -20.72 16.96
N GLN A 215 -3.65 -21.10 18.12
CA GLN A 215 -4.40 -21.89 19.10
C GLN A 215 -5.61 -21.13 19.65
N GLN A 216 -5.45 -19.84 19.96
CA GLN A 216 -6.55 -18.97 20.39
C GLN A 216 -7.63 -18.84 19.31
N LEU A 217 -7.25 -18.62 18.04
CA LEU A 217 -8.20 -18.55 16.94
C LEU A 217 -8.91 -19.89 16.72
N LYS A 218 -8.22 -21.03 16.84
CA LYS A 218 -8.84 -22.37 16.77
C LYS A 218 -9.91 -22.56 17.82
N GLN A 219 -9.66 -22.13 19.06
CA GLN A 219 -10.65 -22.19 20.14
C GLN A 219 -11.88 -21.32 19.84
N ARG A 220 -11.68 -20.10 19.33
CA ARG A 220 -12.78 -19.19 18.95
C ARG A 220 -13.60 -19.71 17.76
N VAL A 221 -12.95 -20.37 16.81
CA VAL A 221 -13.64 -21.05 15.70
C VAL A 221 -14.46 -22.24 16.24
N ALA A 222 -13.89 -23.03 17.15
CA ALA A 222 -14.56 -24.16 17.77
C ALA A 222 -15.76 -23.74 18.66
N SER A 223 -15.71 -22.55 19.27
CA SER A 223 -16.84 -21.99 20.03
C SER A 223 -17.97 -21.43 19.15
N GLY A 224 -17.86 -21.52 17.83
CA GLY A 224 -18.92 -21.12 16.89
C GLY A 224 -18.87 -19.66 16.42
N GLU A 225 -17.79 -18.90 16.67
CA GLU A 225 -17.68 -17.50 16.23
C GLU A 225 -17.51 -17.31 14.70
N THR A 226 -17.68 -18.36 13.90
CA THR A 226 -17.41 -18.34 12.44
C THR A 226 -18.41 -17.53 11.62
N ALA A 227 -19.61 -17.30 12.13
CA ALA A 227 -20.68 -16.60 11.40
C ALA A 227 -20.70 -15.07 11.59
N ASN A 228 -19.90 -14.53 12.53
CA ASN A 228 -19.96 -13.12 12.93
C ASN A 228 -18.94 -12.25 12.18
N VAL A 229 -19.00 -12.25 10.85
CA VAL A 229 -18.13 -11.43 9.99
C VAL A 229 -18.67 -9.99 9.94
N ASP A 230 -17.80 -9.00 10.16
CA ASP A 230 -18.17 -7.58 10.03
C ASP A 230 -18.15 -7.15 8.57
N TYR A 231 -19.30 -7.35 7.91
CA TYR A 231 -19.50 -6.98 6.52
C TYR A 231 -19.53 -5.47 6.28
N TYR A 232 -19.87 -4.67 7.30
CA TYR A 232 -19.83 -3.20 7.20
C TYR A 232 -18.39 -2.72 7.07
N ALA A 233 -17.48 -3.26 7.91
CA ALA A 233 -16.05 -2.97 7.81
C ALA A 233 -15.44 -3.44 6.49
N LEU A 234 -15.83 -4.63 6.00
CA LEU A 234 -15.36 -5.16 4.71
C LEU A 234 -15.72 -4.25 3.53
N ILE A 235 -16.99 -3.80 3.45
CA ILE A 235 -17.49 -2.96 2.36
C ILE A 235 -17.04 -1.49 2.55
N GLY A 236 -16.72 -1.08 3.79
CA GLY A 236 -16.35 0.29 4.13
C GLY A 236 -17.55 1.19 4.39
N LEU A 237 -18.63 0.64 4.96
CA LEU A 237 -19.86 1.36 5.29
C LEU A 237 -20.03 1.51 6.81
N ARG A 238 -20.79 2.52 7.23
CA ARG A 238 -21.23 2.66 8.62
C ARG A 238 -22.44 1.77 8.90
N ARG A 239 -22.62 1.38 10.16
CA ARG A 239 -23.84 0.68 10.61
C ARG A 239 -25.06 1.60 10.45
N GLY A 240 -26.19 1.05 9.99
CA GLY A 240 -27.38 1.82 9.65
C GLY A 240 -27.24 2.63 8.35
N CYS A 241 -26.41 2.17 7.39
CA CYS A 241 -26.32 2.80 6.08
C CYS A 241 -27.63 2.66 5.29
N SER A 242 -27.87 3.60 4.39
CA SER A 242 -29.06 3.52 3.53
C SER A 242 -28.91 2.43 2.47
N ARG A 243 -30.05 1.89 2.02
CA ARG A 243 -30.08 0.90 0.94
C ARG A 243 -29.32 1.37 -0.31
N SER A 244 -29.48 2.63 -0.70
CA SER A 244 -28.85 3.20 -1.89
C SER A 244 -27.33 3.40 -1.73
N GLU A 245 -26.84 3.63 -0.52
CA GLU A 245 -25.40 3.63 -0.21
C GLU A 245 -24.80 2.23 -0.36
N LEU A 246 -25.48 1.22 0.18
CA LEU A 246 -25.06 -0.17 0.06
C LEU A 246 -24.98 -0.62 -1.41
N GLU A 247 -26.04 -0.36 -2.18
CA GLU A 247 -26.11 -0.74 -3.61
C GLU A 247 -24.98 -0.09 -4.42
N ARG A 248 -24.70 1.20 -4.20
CA ARG A 248 -23.60 1.92 -4.87
C ARG A 248 -22.23 1.37 -4.50
N ALA A 249 -21.98 1.15 -3.21
CA ALA A 249 -20.71 0.61 -2.72
C ALA A 249 -20.47 -0.81 -3.25
N HIS A 250 -21.50 -1.66 -3.21
CA HIS A 250 -21.42 -3.02 -3.73
C HIS A 250 -21.16 -3.04 -5.24
N LEU A 251 -21.86 -2.21 -6.01
CA LEU A 251 -21.65 -2.11 -7.46
C LEU A 251 -20.19 -1.72 -7.77
N LEU A 252 -19.65 -0.72 -7.08
CA LEU A 252 -18.28 -0.25 -7.27
C LEU A 252 -17.26 -1.35 -6.95
N LEU A 253 -17.43 -2.07 -5.84
CA LEU A 253 -16.56 -3.18 -5.44
C LEU A 253 -16.64 -4.35 -6.42
N CYS A 254 -17.84 -4.73 -6.85
CA CYS A 254 -18.04 -5.78 -7.84
C CYS A 254 -17.40 -5.43 -9.18
N LEU A 255 -17.50 -4.17 -9.65
CA LEU A 255 -16.86 -3.73 -10.90
C LEU A 255 -15.33 -3.74 -10.80
N ARG A 256 -14.77 -3.47 -9.62
CA ARG A 256 -13.32 -3.47 -9.37
C ARG A 256 -12.74 -4.87 -9.20
N HIS A 257 -13.43 -5.73 -8.45
CA HIS A 257 -12.93 -7.03 -8.02
C HIS A 257 -13.59 -8.21 -8.78
N LYS A 258 -14.05 -7.98 -10.02
CA LYS A 258 -14.52 -9.08 -10.88
C LYS A 258 -13.41 -10.13 -11.04
N PRO A 259 -13.71 -11.43 -10.90
CA PRO A 259 -12.72 -12.49 -11.07
C PRO A 259 -12.10 -12.46 -12.48
N ASP A 260 -12.84 -12.04 -13.50
CA ASP A 260 -12.34 -11.93 -14.88
C ASP A 260 -11.19 -10.92 -15.01
N LYS A 261 -11.19 -9.86 -14.19
CA LYS A 261 -10.15 -8.84 -14.19
C LYS A 261 -8.95 -9.21 -13.31
N ALA A 262 -9.02 -10.34 -12.61
CA ALA A 262 -7.99 -10.76 -11.67
C ALA A 262 -6.67 -11.05 -12.37
N THR A 263 -6.69 -11.45 -13.65
CA THR A 263 -5.47 -11.77 -14.41
C THR A 263 -4.88 -10.58 -15.16
N ASN A 264 -5.57 -9.43 -15.25
CA ASN A 264 -5.13 -8.31 -16.09
C ASN A 264 -3.76 -7.72 -15.68
N PHE A 265 -3.34 -7.92 -14.43
CA PHE A 265 -2.02 -7.43 -13.99
C PHE A 265 -0.86 -8.25 -14.55
N ILE A 266 -1.14 -9.48 -15.01
CA ILE A 266 -0.14 -10.40 -15.55
C ILE A 266 0.39 -9.87 -16.88
N ASP A 267 -0.46 -9.20 -17.67
CA ASP A 267 -0.07 -8.54 -18.93
C ASP A 267 0.92 -7.38 -18.71
N SER A 268 0.95 -6.82 -17.49
CA SER A 268 1.87 -5.74 -17.10
C SER A 268 3.15 -6.26 -16.44
N CYS A 269 3.28 -7.57 -16.29
CA CYS A 269 4.34 -8.23 -15.52
C CYS A 269 5.34 -8.93 -16.44
N GLU A 270 6.62 -8.63 -16.26
CA GLU A 270 7.71 -9.34 -16.90
C GLU A 270 8.10 -10.55 -16.03
N PHE A 271 7.81 -11.75 -16.53
CA PHE A 271 8.13 -13.03 -15.89
C PHE A 271 9.45 -13.59 -16.41
N ALA A 272 10.20 -14.26 -15.54
CA ALA A 272 11.45 -14.92 -15.92
C ALA A 272 11.23 -16.32 -16.54
N ASP A 273 10.13 -17.00 -16.22
CA ASP A 273 9.76 -18.33 -16.74
C ASP A 273 8.27 -18.34 -17.13
N GLU A 274 7.94 -18.85 -18.32
CA GLU A 274 6.56 -18.94 -18.81
C GLU A 274 5.70 -19.93 -18.01
N ARG A 275 6.30 -20.98 -17.44
CA ARG A 275 5.54 -21.97 -16.64
C ARG A 275 4.96 -21.38 -15.36
N ASP A 276 5.59 -20.34 -14.83
CA ASP A 276 5.10 -19.67 -13.64
C ASP A 276 3.83 -18.86 -13.91
N VAL A 277 3.63 -18.41 -15.15
CA VAL A 277 2.52 -17.51 -15.53
C VAL A 277 1.16 -18.16 -15.29
N ASP A 278 0.98 -19.42 -15.69
CA ASP A 278 -0.30 -20.10 -15.53
C ASP A 278 -0.61 -20.40 -14.06
N SER A 279 0.41 -20.78 -13.29
CA SER A 279 0.26 -20.95 -11.84
C SER A 279 -0.13 -19.64 -11.14
N VAL A 280 0.41 -18.50 -11.60
CA VAL A 280 0.08 -17.17 -11.09
C VAL A 280 -1.36 -16.78 -11.48
N LYS A 281 -1.78 -17.07 -12.72
CA LYS A 281 -3.17 -16.87 -13.17
C LYS A 281 -4.15 -17.63 -12.30
N ASP A 282 -3.88 -18.89 -12.01
CA ASP A 282 -4.79 -19.74 -11.24
C ASP A 282 -4.89 -19.27 -9.78
N ARG A 283 -3.76 -18.95 -9.13
CA ARG A 283 -3.75 -18.35 -7.78
C ARG A 283 -4.52 -17.02 -7.75
N ALA A 284 -4.31 -16.16 -8.75
CA ALA A 284 -4.98 -14.87 -8.86
C ALA A 284 -6.51 -15.03 -9.04
N LYS A 285 -6.94 -15.92 -9.94
CA LYS A 285 -8.38 -16.21 -10.16
C LYS A 285 -9.04 -16.77 -8.90
N MET A 286 -8.43 -17.77 -8.27
CA MET A 286 -8.98 -18.40 -7.07
C MET A 286 -9.10 -17.41 -5.91
N SER A 287 -8.05 -16.65 -5.62
CA SER A 287 -8.08 -15.66 -4.54
C SER A 287 -9.03 -14.49 -4.82
N ALA A 288 -9.16 -14.04 -6.07
CA ALA A 288 -10.15 -13.03 -6.45
C ALA A 288 -11.58 -13.55 -6.34
N LEU A 289 -11.83 -14.82 -6.71
CA LEU A 289 -13.14 -15.45 -6.58
C LEU A 289 -13.57 -15.56 -5.10
N LEU A 290 -12.65 -15.91 -4.20
CA LEU A 290 -12.92 -15.95 -2.77
C LEU A 290 -13.32 -14.56 -2.22
N LEU A 291 -12.56 -13.51 -2.57
CA LEU A 291 -12.89 -12.14 -2.19
C LEU A 291 -14.25 -11.70 -2.78
N TYR A 292 -14.50 -12.02 -4.05
CA TYR A 292 -15.76 -11.68 -4.70
C TYR A 292 -16.96 -12.35 -4.02
N ARG A 293 -16.87 -13.64 -3.68
CA ARG A 293 -17.90 -14.36 -2.91
C ARG A 293 -18.10 -13.77 -1.52
N LEU A 294 -17.02 -13.38 -0.85
CA LEU A 294 -17.10 -12.74 0.47
C LEU A 294 -17.85 -11.40 0.39
N LEU A 295 -17.58 -10.60 -0.65
CA LEU A 295 -18.28 -9.35 -0.91
C LEU A 295 -19.77 -9.56 -1.24
N GLN A 296 -20.11 -10.59 -2.02
CA GLN A 296 -21.50 -10.95 -2.31
C GLN A 296 -22.25 -11.39 -1.06
N LYS A 297 -21.64 -12.24 -0.23
CA LYS A 297 -22.21 -12.66 1.05
C LYS A 297 -22.43 -11.46 1.97
N GLY A 298 -21.46 -10.54 2.01
CA GLY A 298 -21.58 -9.32 2.80
C GLY A 298 -22.70 -8.40 2.33
N TYR A 299 -22.86 -8.22 1.03
CA TYR A 299 -23.98 -7.46 0.49
C TYR A 299 -25.35 -8.05 0.87
N SER A 300 -25.55 -9.36 0.66
CA SER A 300 -26.82 -10.01 1.01
C SER A 300 -27.12 -9.93 2.51
N SER A 301 -26.10 -10.09 3.35
CA SER A 301 -26.25 -9.98 4.81
C SER A 301 -26.63 -8.57 5.24
N VAL A 302 -25.92 -7.55 4.75
CA VAL A 302 -26.18 -6.14 5.11
C VAL A 302 -27.54 -5.70 4.56
N MET A 303 -27.88 -6.11 3.33
CA MET A 303 -29.18 -5.82 2.74
C MET A 303 -30.32 -6.43 3.58
N SER A 304 -30.18 -7.67 4.05
CA SER A 304 -31.17 -8.28 4.96
C SER A 304 -31.35 -7.45 6.23
N THR A 305 -30.24 -7.03 6.87
CA THR A 305 -30.33 -6.22 8.09
C THR A 305 -31.02 -4.87 7.87
N ILE A 306 -30.76 -4.20 6.74
CA ILE A 306 -31.43 -2.94 6.39
C ILE A 306 -32.93 -3.18 6.17
N MET A 307 -33.31 -4.26 5.48
CA MET A 307 -34.71 -4.59 5.23
C MET A 307 -35.48 -4.89 6.54
N ASP A 308 -34.84 -5.59 7.49
CA ASP A 308 -35.41 -5.88 8.80
C ASP A 308 -35.57 -4.61 9.65
N GLU A 309 -34.58 -3.71 9.62
CA GLU A 309 -34.64 -2.40 10.29
C GLU A 309 -35.75 -1.51 9.70
N GLU A 310 -35.88 -1.43 8.38
CA GLU A 310 -36.95 -0.69 7.70
C GLU A 310 -38.35 -1.26 8.03
N ALA A 311 -38.47 -2.59 8.14
CA ALA A 311 -39.72 -3.25 8.52
C ALA A 311 -40.08 -2.97 9.98
N ALA A 312 -39.10 -3.01 10.88
CA ALA A 312 -39.29 -2.65 12.29
C ALA A 312 -39.72 -1.19 12.46
N GLU A 313 -39.11 -0.27 11.70
CA GLU A 313 -39.46 1.14 11.72
C GLU A 313 -40.88 1.40 11.19
N LYS A 314 -41.29 0.70 10.12
CA LYS A 314 -42.68 0.74 9.64
C LYS A 314 -43.67 0.23 10.68
N ARG A 315 -43.32 -0.82 11.45
CA ARG A 315 -44.16 -1.33 12.55
C ARG A 315 -44.27 -0.32 13.69
N ARG A 316 -43.17 0.33 14.09
CA ARG A 316 -43.17 1.39 15.11
C ARG A 316 -44.06 2.56 14.70
N LYS A 317 -43.95 3.03 13.46
CA LYS A 317 -44.81 4.11 12.93
C LYS A 317 -46.29 3.73 12.95
N LYS A 318 -46.65 2.50 12.57
CA LYS A 318 -48.03 2.00 12.65
C LYS A 318 -48.55 1.92 14.10
N ALA A 319 -47.74 1.46 15.04
CA ALA A 319 -48.11 1.39 16.45
C ALA A 319 -48.30 2.78 17.09
N THR A 320 -47.54 3.77 16.65
CA THR A 320 -47.65 5.16 17.16
C THR A 320 -48.91 5.86 16.62
N VAL A 321 -49.35 5.52 15.40
CA VAL A 321 -50.57 6.05 14.78
C VAL A 321 -51.86 5.38 15.32
N GLN A 322 -51.75 4.19 15.93
CA GLN A 322 -52.90 3.45 16.48
C GLN A 322 -53.19 3.72 17.97
N VAL A 323 -52.52 4.67 18.62
CA VAL A 323 -52.93 5.13 19.96
C VAL A 323 -54.17 6.01 19.80
N PRO A 324 -55.36 5.59 20.28
CA PRO A 324 -56.54 6.45 20.26
C PRO A 324 -56.34 7.59 21.27
N GLN A 325 -56.58 8.82 20.83
CA GLN A 325 -56.88 9.91 21.75
C GLN A 325 -58.24 9.63 22.40
N THR A 326 -58.24 8.96 23.55
CA THR A 326 -59.34 9.03 24.51
C THR A 326 -59.00 10.09 25.54
N GLN A 327 -59.72 11.20 25.47
CA GLN A 327 -59.75 12.27 26.47
C GLN A 327 -60.24 11.71 27.82
N ASN A 328 -59.70 12.20 28.93
CA ASN A 328 -60.57 12.79 29.94
C ASN A 328 -59.86 13.78 30.86
N SER A 329 -60.61 14.83 31.13
CA SER A 329 -60.31 16.08 31.81
C SER A 329 -60.51 16.04 33.33
N SER A 330 -59.76 16.94 33.99
CA SER A 330 -60.09 17.74 35.19
C SER A 330 -60.19 17.11 36.59
N SER A 331 -59.23 17.44 37.46
CA SER A 331 -59.38 18.36 38.63
C SER A 331 -58.01 18.52 39.32
N ASN A 332 -57.33 19.64 39.09
CA ASN A 332 -57.21 20.83 39.96
C ASN A 332 -56.45 20.59 41.29
N LEU A 333 -55.26 21.22 41.41
CA LEU A 333 -54.89 22.25 42.40
C LEU A 333 -53.39 22.64 42.25
N ASP A 334 -53.14 23.69 41.45
CA ASP A 334 -52.34 24.93 41.67
C ASP A 334 -51.20 25.01 42.75
N PRO A 335 -50.32 26.06 42.73
CA PRO A 335 -49.37 26.48 41.68
C PRO A 335 -48.01 26.98 42.27
N GLU A 336 -47.20 27.64 41.42
CA GLU A 336 -46.02 28.50 41.71
C GLU A 336 -44.70 27.80 42.10
N SER A 337 -43.51 28.14 41.58
CA SER A 337 -43.03 29.40 41.00
C SER A 337 -41.86 29.19 40.03
N THR A 338 -41.70 30.21 39.19
CA THR A 338 -40.90 30.34 37.98
C THR A 338 -39.46 30.86 38.24
N LEU A 339 -38.63 30.82 37.18
CA LEU A 339 -37.37 31.57 36.89
C LEU A 339 -36.06 30.79 37.18
N ALA A 340 -35.26 30.37 36.18
CA ALA A 340 -34.54 31.09 35.11
C ALA A 340 -33.17 31.68 35.54
N TYR A 341 -32.14 31.10 34.91
CA TYR A 341 -30.87 31.69 34.43
C TYR A 341 -29.82 32.31 35.38
N SER A 342 -28.57 31.96 35.03
CA SER A 342 -27.37 32.82 34.93
C SER A 342 -26.24 32.66 35.96
N VAL A 343 -25.19 31.94 35.54
CA VAL A 343 -23.80 32.42 35.31
C VAL A 343 -23.18 33.44 36.29
N ASN A 344 -22.09 33.02 36.97
CA ASN A 344 -20.73 33.64 37.08
C ASN A 344 -20.05 33.16 38.38
N SER A 345 -18.85 32.53 38.36
CA SER A 345 -17.49 33.06 38.10
C SER A 345 -16.79 33.61 39.36
N SER A 346 -15.47 33.36 39.43
CA SER A 346 -14.42 33.85 40.36
C SER A 346 -14.24 33.06 41.66
N ASN A 347 -13.03 32.77 42.20
CA ASN A 347 -11.62 33.05 41.91
C ASN A 347 -10.78 32.10 42.81
N ALA A 348 -9.70 31.45 42.35
CA ALA A 348 -8.27 31.85 42.42
C ALA A 348 -7.45 31.09 43.50
N SER A 349 -6.11 31.12 43.32
CA SER A 349 -4.97 30.62 44.11
C SER A 349 -4.54 29.15 43.87
N ASP A 350 -3.46 28.77 43.17
CA ASP A 350 -2.06 29.27 43.00
C ASP A 350 -1.04 28.67 44.00
N CYS A 351 0.21 28.53 43.54
CA CYS A 351 1.46 27.87 44.05
C CYS A 351 1.67 26.39 43.63
N ASP A 352 2.59 26.00 42.74
CA ASP A 352 4.02 26.30 42.46
C ASP A 352 5.03 25.57 43.37
N GLY A 353 6.07 25.00 42.76
CA GLY A 353 7.12 24.20 43.40
C GLY A 353 8.06 23.45 42.43
N ARG A 354 8.90 24.20 41.70
CA ARG A 354 10.15 23.77 41.01
C ARG A 354 11.17 23.15 42.00
N VAL A 355 12.21 22.37 41.60
CA VAL A 355 13.53 22.78 41.01
C VAL A 355 14.33 21.47 40.73
N ASN A 356 14.71 21.12 39.49
CA ASN A 356 15.98 21.30 38.72
C ASN A 356 17.22 20.45 39.18
N PRO A 357 18.40 20.47 38.50
CA PRO A 357 18.76 19.71 37.29
C PRO A 357 20.17 19.06 37.39
N SER A 358 20.65 18.36 36.35
CA SER A 358 22.10 18.24 36.09
C SER A 358 22.42 17.90 34.63
N GLU A 359 23.42 18.62 34.13
CA GLU A 359 23.91 18.73 32.75
C GLU A 359 24.84 17.57 32.33
N ASN A 360 25.02 17.41 31.01
CA ASN A 360 26.35 17.31 30.40
C ASN A 360 26.27 17.52 28.88
N GLU A 361 26.93 18.58 28.42
CA GLU A 361 27.21 18.92 27.02
C GLU A 361 28.41 18.14 26.48
N THR A 362 28.42 17.86 25.17
CA THR A 362 29.59 18.11 24.29
C THR A 362 29.21 17.98 22.81
N THR A 363 29.09 19.13 22.15
CA THR A 363 29.61 19.50 20.82
C THR A 363 29.85 18.43 19.74
N THR A 364 29.16 18.52 18.60
CA THR A 364 29.70 19.03 17.31
C THR A 364 28.70 18.82 16.17
N SER A 365 28.52 19.89 15.41
CA SER A 365 27.73 20.00 14.18
C SER A 365 28.18 19.03 13.09
N SER A 366 27.27 18.23 12.54
CA SER A 366 27.45 17.60 11.22
C SER A 366 26.14 17.61 10.43
N THR A 367 25.89 18.71 9.75
CA THR A 367 24.78 18.97 8.83
C THR A 367 24.88 18.21 7.50
N ASN A 368 25.42 16.98 7.46
CA ASN A 368 25.62 16.21 6.22
C ASN A 368 25.17 14.73 6.26
N ALA A 369 24.41 14.30 7.27
CA ALA A 369 24.09 12.87 7.45
C ALA A 369 22.96 12.30 6.55
N PHE A 370 22.34 13.11 5.69
CA PHE A 370 21.28 12.64 4.78
C PHE A 370 21.70 12.58 3.31
N GLN A 371 22.99 12.38 3.02
CA GLN A 371 23.41 12.02 1.67
C GLN A 371 23.02 10.56 1.39
N GLY A 372 21.95 10.42 0.61
CA GLY A 372 21.06 9.28 0.54
C GLY A 372 21.68 7.92 0.16
N VAL A 373 21.03 6.88 0.68
CA VAL A 373 21.18 5.46 0.29
C VAL A 373 21.19 5.29 -1.24
N PHE A 374 20.44 6.13 -1.95
CA PHE A 374 20.39 6.20 -3.41
C PHE A 374 21.75 6.49 -4.09
N CYS A 375 22.58 7.37 -3.51
CA CYS A 375 23.89 7.73 -4.07
C CYS A 375 24.90 6.58 -3.90
N ARG A 376 24.78 5.84 -2.80
CA ARG A 376 25.66 4.72 -2.47
C ARG A 376 25.37 3.49 -3.33
N ASP A 377 24.09 3.22 -3.61
CA ASP A 377 23.66 2.12 -4.47
C ASP A 377 24.04 2.37 -5.94
N LEU A 378 23.93 3.62 -6.43
CA LEU A 378 24.37 4.00 -7.78
C LEU A 378 25.90 4.00 -7.94
N ALA A 379 26.65 4.38 -6.91
CA ALA A 379 28.12 4.27 -6.91
C ALA A 379 28.58 2.81 -6.93
N ALA A 380 27.88 1.91 -6.22
CA ALA A 380 28.15 0.48 -6.26
C ALA A 380 27.88 -0.13 -7.64
N VAL A 381 26.79 0.29 -8.31
CA VAL A 381 26.49 -0.12 -9.70
C VAL A 381 27.52 0.45 -10.68
N GLY A 382 27.94 1.71 -10.53
CA GLY A 382 28.99 2.32 -11.33
C GLY A 382 30.34 1.59 -11.19
N ASN A 383 30.72 1.22 -9.96
CA ASN A 383 31.93 0.44 -9.69
C ASN A 383 31.84 -0.98 -10.27
N LEU A 384 30.68 -1.64 -10.19
CA LEU A 384 30.48 -2.96 -10.81
C LEU A 384 30.59 -2.90 -12.34
N LEU A 385 30.01 -1.87 -12.97
CA LEU A 385 30.08 -1.67 -14.42
C LEU A 385 31.50 -1.35 -14.90
N SER A 386 32.31 -0.67 -14.07
CA SER A 386 33.73 -0.41 -14.37
C SER A 386 34.62 -1.66 -14.27
N GLN A 387 34.22 -2.66 -13.47
CA GLN A 387 34.97 -3.91 -13.32
C GLN A 387 34.69 -4.93 -14.43
N VAL A 388 33.56 -4.79 -15.14
CA VAL A 388 33.18 -5.66 -16.27
C VAL A 388 33.51 -4.98 -17.59
N GLY A 389 34.81 -4.85 -17.90
CA GLY A 389 35.33 -4.65 -19.27
C GLY A 389 35.18 -3.26 -19.91
N PHE A 390 34.52 -2.29 -19.28
CA PHE A 390 34.47 -0.91 -19.77
C PHE A 390 35.50 -0.04 -19.05
N ASN A 391 36.73 0.02 -19.59
CA ASN A 391 37.86 0.78 -19.02
C ASN A 391 37.73 2.33 -19.12
N HIS A 392 36.51 2.88 -19.17
CA HIS A 392 36.30 4.31 -19.19
C HIS A 392 35.27 4.76 -18.14
N PRO A 393 35.60 5.76 -17.29
CA PRO A 393 34.66 6.33 -16.36
C PRO A 393 33.54 7.03 -17.13
N LEU A 394 32.29 6.60 -16.96
CA LEU A 394 31.12 7.30 -17.48
C LEU A 394 30.91 8.58 -16.65
N PRO A 395 31.07 9.80 -17.21
CA PRO A 395 30.85 11.02 -16.45
C PRO A 395 29.34 11.21 -16.22
N MET A 396 28.90 10.95 -14.98
CA MET A 396 27.54 11.23 -14.52
C MET A 396 27.47 12.69 -14.04
N LYS A 397 26.69 13.54 -14.72
CA LYS A 397 26.30 14.84 -14.16
C LYS A 397 25.16 14.65 -13.17
N TYR A 398 25.46 14.81 -11.89
CA TYR A 398 24.49 14.72 -10.79
C TYR A 398 23.73 16.03 -10.60
N GLU A 399 22.84 16.39 -11.54
CA GLU A 399 22.02 17.61 -11.39
C GLU A 399 20.71 17.38 -10.60
N ALA A 400 20.38 16.14 -10.24
CA ALA A 400 19.12 15.79 -9.58
C ALA A 400 19.26 15.24 -8.14
N LEU A 401 20.40 15.45 -7.48
CA LEU A 401 20.69 14.89 -6.15
C LEU A 401 20.41 15.81 -4.95
N SER A 402 19.82 16.99 -5.14
CA SER A 402 19.23 17.70 -4.00
C SER A 402 17.77 17.23 -3.84
N CYS A 403 17.50 16.52 -2.76
CA CYS A 403 16.18 16.49 -2.13
C CYS A 403 16.02 17.74 -1.27
#